data_AF-A0A0P7VZB0-F1
#
_entry.id   AF-A0A0P7VZB0-F1
#
_cell.length_a   1.000
_cell.length_b   1.000
_cell.length_c   1.000
_cell.angle_alpha   90.00
_cell.angle_beta   90.00
_cell.angle_gamma   90.00
#
_symmetry.space_group_name_H-M   'P 1'
#
loop_
_entity.id
_entity.type
_entity.pdbx_description
1 polymer ?
#
loop_
_entity_poly.entity_id
_entity_poly.type
_entity_poly.pdbx_seq_one_letter_code
_entity_poly.pdbx_strand_id
1 'polypeptide(L)'
;MNPSQRGERFFFVYSLVLFGIVAVFFPLHALVNADYLPPIRPVLHIHAVLTGSWFALIVLQTWLIGQGRTGLHKALGASSIVLVLAMLPTGVWVSYENFQRTGAAQIFYSNCVNVTFFALYYAMALNWRKTAALHKRFMMLASLSIMFPALARVGYVFDLNPFAVLPM
;
A
#
# COMPACT_ATOMS: atom_id res chain seq x y z
N MET A 1 -17.86 21.51 -12.43
CA MET A 1 -16.49 20.96 -12.35
C MET A 1 -16.07 20.49 -13.73
N ASN A 2 -14.92 20.95 -14.23
CA ASN A 2 -14.31 20.47 -15.48
C ASN A 2 -13.91 18.98 -15.32
N PRO A 3 -13.98 18.14 -16.37
CA PRO A 3 -13.42 16.78 -16.39
C PRO A 3 -12.04 16.60 -15.70
N SER A 4 -11.12 17.57 -15.81
CA SER A 4 -9.81 17.53 -15.13
C SER A 4 -9.95 17.51 -13.60
N GLN A 5 -10.77 18.42 -13.06
CA GLN A 5 -11.04 18.54 -11.62
C GLN A 5 -11.75 17.30 -11.05
N ARG A 6 -12.65 16.69 -11.83
CA ARG A 6 -13.29 15.42 -11.44
C ARG A 6 -12.26 14.30 -11.31
N GLY A 7 -11.31 14.23 -12.24
CA GLY A 7 -10.21 13.27 -12.20
C GLY A 7 -9.34 13.45 -10.96
N GLU A 8 -8.92 14.68 -10.66
CA GLU A 8 -8.10 14.97 -9.47
C GLU A 8 -8.81 14.62 -8.16
N ARG A 9 -10.10 14.95 -8.04
CA ARG A 9 -10.90 14.58 -6.86
C ARG A 9 -10.97 13.06 -6.67
N PHE A 10 -11.12 12.30 -7.75
CA PHE A 10 -11.07 10.83 -7.68
C PHE A 10 -9.73 10.34 -7.10
N PHE A 11 -8.60 10.89 -7.59
CA PHE A 11 -7.28 10.49 -7.10
C PHE A 11 -7.05 10.86 -5.62
N PHE A 12 -7.66 11.95 -5.14
CA PHE A 12 -7.60 12.29 -3.73
C PHE A 12 -8.49 11.39 -2.85
N VAL A 13 -9.71 11.09 -3.30
CA VAL A 13 -10.64 10.25 -2.54
C VAL A 13 -10.14 8.80 -2.46
N TYR A 14 -9.64 8.21 -3.55
CA TYR A 14 -9.13 6.83 -3.48
C TYR A 14 -7.93 6.74 -2.53
N SER A 15 -7.00 7.71 -2.57
CA SER A 15 -5.81 7.67 -1.73
C SER A 15 -6.17 7.77 -0.25
N LEU A 16 -7.17 8.61 0.09
CA LEU A 16 -7.74 8.66 1.44
C LEU A 16 -8.39 7.34 1.85
N VAL A 17 -9.14 6.69 0.97
CA VAL A 17 -9.76 5.39 1.26
C VAL A 17 -8.68 4.33 1.52
N LEU A 18 -7.68 4.23 0.64
CA LEU A 18 -6.59 3.25 0.80
C LEU A 18 -5.80 3.51 2.09
N PHE A 19 -5.48 4.77 2.38
CA PHE A 19 -4.80 5.13 3.62
C PHE A 19 -5.66 4.82 4.85
N GLY A 20 -6.95 5.14 4.81
CA GLY A 20 -7.90 4.83 5.89
C GLY A 20 -7.98 3.33 6.16
N ILE A 21 -8.04 2.49 5.12
CA ILE A 21 -8.04 1.04 5.28
C ILE A 21 -6.78 0.57 6.02
N VAL A 22 -5.61 1.02 5.58
CA VAL A 22 -4.33 0.61 6.19
C VAL A 22 -4.20 1.15 7.61
N ALA A 23 -4.49 2.42 7.83
CA ALA A 23 -4.32 3.09 9.12
C ALA A 23 -5.30 2.61 10.19
N VAL A 24 -6.49 2.13 9.80
CA VAL A 24 -7.51 1.61 10.73
C VAL A 24 -7.37 0.11 10.93
N PHE A 25 -7.36 -0.69 9.86
CA PHE A 25 -7.49 -2.14 9.99
C PHE A 25 -6.18 -2.83 10.38
N PHE A 26 -5.01 -2.21 10.16
CA PHE A 26 -3.76 -2.74 10.68
C PHE A 26 -3.73 -2.76 12.22
N PRO A 27 -3.86 -1.61 12.93
CA PRO A 27 -3.88 -1.62 14.39
C PRO A 27 -5.13 -2.29 14.96
N LEU A 28 -6.30 -2.14 14.32
CA LEU A 28 -7.53 -2.77 14.82
C LEU A 28 -7.43 -4.30 14.80
N HIS A 29 -6.85 -4.89 13.74
CA HIS A 29 -6.60 -6.33 13.70
C HIS A 29 -5.64 -6.76 14.84
N ALA A 30 -4.59 -5.97 15.09
CA ALA A 30 -3.64 -6.24 16.18
C ALA A 30 -4.29 -6.18 17.57
N LEU A 31 -5.29 -5.31 17.76
CA LEU A 31 -6.03 -5.17 19.02
C LEU A 31 -7.08 -6.29 19.20
N VAL A 32 -7.88 -6.56 18.18
CA VAL A 32 -9.01 -7.52 18.24
C VAL A 32 -8.51 -8.96 18.29
N ASN A 33 -7.40 -9.27 17.63
CA ASN A 33 -6.87 -10.63 17.51
C ASN A 33 -5.59 -10.84 18.35
N ALA A 34 -5.34 -9.99 19.35
CA ALA A 34 -4.08 -9.98 20.11
C ALA A 34 -3.70 -11.36 20.67
N ASP A 35 -4.68 -12.12 21.17
CA ASP A 35 -4.48 -13.42 21.81
C ASP A 35 -4.08 -14.53 20.82
N TYR A 36 -4.42 -14.38 19.54
CA TYR A 36 -4.13 -15.34 18.48
C TYR A 36 -2.92 -14.94 17.64
N LEU A 37 -2.43 -13.71 17.85
CA LEU A 37 -1.35 -13.17 17.05
C LEU A 37 0.01 -13.60 17.61
N PRO A 38 0.92 -14.03 16.73
CA PRO A 38 2.29 -14.27 17.14
C PRO A 38 2.95 -12.99 17.69
N PRO A 39 3.97 -13.10 18.59
CA PRO A 39 4.77 -11.96 19.00
C PRO A 39 5.29 -11.14 17.81
N ILE A 40 5.08 -9.83 17.90
CA ILE A 40 5.49 -8.86 16.88
C ILE A 40 7.01 -8.76 16.87
N ARG A 41 7.62 -8.90 15.69
CA ARG A 41 9.05 -8.72 15.50
C ARG A 41 9.36 -7.26 15.11
N PRO A 42 10.55 -6.72 15.47
CA PRO A 42 10.93 -5.34 15.14
C PRO A 42 10.77 -4.99 13.66
N VAL A 43 11.06 -5.93 12.76
CA VAL A 43 10.93 -5.73 11.31
C VAL A 43 9.49 -5.48 10.87
N LEU A 44 8.50 -6.04 11.57
CA LEU A 44 7.08 -5.78 11.28
C LEU A 44 6.71 -4.33 11.63
N HIS A 45 7.25 -3.77 12.71
CA HIS A 45 7.06 -2.35 13.03
C HIS A 45 7.69 -1.45 11.96
N ILE A 46 8.92 -1.75 11.53
CA ILE A 46 9.60 -1.00 10.47
C ILE A 46 8.78 -1.05 9.18
N HIS A 47 8.37 -2.24 8.75
CA HIS A 47 7.54 -2.42 7.56
C HIS A 47 6.22 -1.65 7.68
N ALA A 48 5.53 -1.72 8.82
CA ALA A 48 4.28 -1.01 9.04
C ALA A 48 4.46 0.52 8.93
N VAL A 49 5.54 1.07 9.49
CA VAL A 49 5.86 2.51 9.37
C VAL A 49 6.15 2.88 7.91
N LEU A 50 6.94 2.09 7.19
CA LEU A 50 7.28 2.34 5.79
C LEU A 50 6.03 2.29 4.88
N THR A 51 5.21 1.26 5.01
CA THR A 51 3.98 1.11 4.21
C THR A 51 2.93 2.15 4.61
N GLY A 52 2.79 2.47 5.89
CA GLY A 52 1.94 3.58 6.34
C GLY A 52 2.38 4.93 5.76
N SER A 53 3.70 5.18 5.75
CA SER A 53 4.30 6.37 5.13
C SER A 53 4.05 6.44 3.64
N TRP A 54 4.03 5.31 2.93
CA TRP A 54 3.72 5.26 1.50
C TRP A 54 2.30 5.74 1.20
N PHE A 55 1.31 5.21 1.92
CA PHE A 55 -0.09 5.62 1.71
C PHE A 55 -0.32 7.08 2.16
N ALA A 56 0.29 7.51 3.26
CA ALA A 56 0.28 8.92 3.68
C ALA A 56 0.89 9.84 2.60
N LEU A 57 2.01 9.41 2.00
CA LEU A 57 2.66 10.15 0.91
C LEU A 57 1.74 10.28 -0.30
N ILE A 58 1.03 9.24 -0.72
CA ILE A 58 0.09 9.32 -1.86
C ILE A 58 -1.05 10.30 -1.57
N VAL A 59 -1.62 10.29 -0.35
CA VAL A 59 -2.62 11.29 0.06
C VAL A 59 -2.05 12.70 -0.08
N LEU A 60 -0.84 12.92 0.45
CA LEU A 60 -0.16 14.21 0.34
C LEU A 60 0.10 14.61 -1.12
N GLN A 61 0.57 13.68 -1.97
CA GLN A 61 0.87 13.94 -3.37
C GLN A 61 -0.38 14.32 -4.18
N THR A 62 -1.49 13.62 -3.94
CA THR A 62 -2.77 13.91 -4.61
C THR A 62 -3.38 15.22 -4.11
N TRP A 63 -3.24 15.53 -2.82
CA TRP A 63 -3.61 16.84 -2.27
C TRP A 63 -2.77 17.98 -2.86
N LEU A 64 -1.44 17.83 -2.93
CA LEU A 64 -0.54 18.85 -3.49
C LEU A 64 -0.88 19.19 -4.94
N ILE A 65 -1.19 18.17 -5.75
CA ILE A 65 -1.64 18.36 -7.14
C ILE A 65 -2.98 19.11 -7.18
N GLY A 66 -3.97 18.71 -6.37
CA GLY A 66 -5.26 19.41 -6.29
C GLY A 66 -5.16 20.86 -5.81
N GLN A 67 -4.10 21.19 -5.05
CA GLN A 67 -3.78 22.56 -4.62
C GLN A 67 -2.90 23.33 -5.63
N GLY A 68 -2.57 22.74 -6.79
CA GLY A 68 -1.67 23.35 -7.78
C GLY A 68 -0.20 23.44 -7.34
N ARG A 69 0.18 22.83 -6.20
CA ARG A 69 1.54 22.86 -5.62
C ARG A 69 2.47 21.85 -6.29
N THR A 70 2.61 21.95 -7.61
CA THR A 70 3.37 21.00 -8.44
C THR A 70 4.87 20.96 -8.12
N GLY A 71 5.46 22.07 -7.65
CA GLY A 71 6.86 22.10 -7.20
C GLY A 71 7.10 21.19 -5.99
N LEU A 72 6.25 21.30 -4.96
CA LEU A 72 6.33 20.43 -3.77
C LEU A 72 6.01 18.97 -4.11
N HIS A 73 5.05 18.72 -5.01
CA HIS A 73 4.77 17.38 -5.51
C HIS A 73 6.03 16.72 -6.08
N LYS A 74 6.78 17.43 -6.94
CA LYS A 74 8.02 16.92 -7.52
C LYS A 74 9.12 16.72 -6.48
N ALA A 75 9.31 17.70 -5.58
CA ALA A 75 10.35 17.65 -4.55
C ALA A 75 10.14 16.48 -3.58
N LEU A 76 8.93 16.36 -3.01
CA LEU A 76 8.57 15.25 -2.12
C LEU A 76 8.42 13.93 -2.87
N GLY A 77 8.04 13.97 -4.15
CA GLY A 77 7.94 12.77 -4.97
C GLY A 77 9.28 12.04 -5.11
N ALA A 78 10.41 12.77 -5.10
CA ALA A 78 11.73 12.15 -5.17
C ALA A 78 12.05 11.28 -3.94
N SER A 79 11.55 11.63 -2.73
CA SER A 79 11.80 10.83 -1.52
C SER A 79 11.11 9.47 -1.55
N SER A 80 10.07 9.31 -2.39
CA SER A 80 9.38 8.02 -2.56
C SER A 80 10.29 6.90 -3.07
N ILE A 81 11.39 7.22 -3.77
CA ILE A 81 12.37 6.22 -4.22
C ILE A 81 13.06 5.57 -3.02
N VAL A 82 13.55 6.37 -2.08
CA VAL A 82 14.19 5.88 -0.85
C VAL A 82 13.21 5.06 -0.03
N LEU A 83 11.97 5.56 0.10
CA LEU A 83 10.90 4.87 0.80
C LEU A 83 10.62 3.48 0.20
N VAL A 84 10.47 3.40 -1.13
CA VAL A 84 10.23 2.13 -1.84
C VAL A 84 11.40 1.16 -1.68
N LEU A 85 12.65 1.65 -1.81
CA LEU A 85 13.84 0.82 -1.65
C LEU A 85 13.96 0.21 -0.24
N ALA A 86 13.47 0.89 0.79
CA ALA A 86 13.38 0.33 2.15
C ALA A 86 12.13 -0.55 2.35
N MET A 87 11.01 -0.17 1.75
CA MET A 87 9.71 -0.82 1.94
C MET A 87 9.66 -2.23 1.34
N LEU A 88 10.21 -2.44 0.14
CA LEU A 88 10.09 -3.75 -0.54
C LEU A 88 10.87 -4.85 0.19
N PRO A 89 12.15 -4.68 0.57
CA PRO A 89 12.89 -5.72 1.30
C PRO A 89 12.24 -6.06 2.65
N THR A 90 11.78 -5.04 3.39
CA THR A 90 11.12 -5.27 4.68
C THR A 90 9.79 -6.02 4.52
N GLY A 91 9.02 -5.76 3.45
CA GLY A 91 7.79 -6.50 3.15
C GLY A 91 8.05 -7.96 2.80
N VAL A 92 9.05 -8.25 1.97
CA VAL A 92 9.45 -9.63 1.66
C VAL A 92 9.94 -10.35 2.91
N TRP A 93 10.73 -9.67 3.75
CA TRP A 93 11.24 -10.26 5.00
C TRP A 93 10.12 -10.60 5.99
N VAL A 94 9.18 -9.68 6.22
CA VAL A 94 7.99 -9.92 7.06
C VAL A 94 7.19 -11.12 6.54
N SER A 95 7.01 -11.21 5.22
CA SER A 95 6.31 -12.32 4.58
C SER A 95 7.05 -13.65 4.77
N TYR A 96 8.39 -13.64 4.63
CA TYR A 96 9.22 -14.81 4.85
C TYR A 96 9.18 -15.29 6.30
N GLU A 97 9.26 -14.38 7.28
CA GLU A 97 9.13 -14.73 8.68
C GLU A 97 7.75 -15.31 9.02
N ASN A 98 6.69 -14.81 8.39
CA ASN A 98 5.36 -15.38 8.53
C ASN A 98 5.30 -16.81 7.97
N PHE A 99 5.89 -17.06 6.81
CA PHE A 99 5.98 -18.39 6.21
C PHE A 99 6.74 -19.36 7.12
N GLN A 100 7.91 -18.97 7.65
CA GLN A 100 8.69 -19.82 8.55
C GLN A 100 7.94 -20.23 9.82
N ARG A 101 6.96 -19.42 10.26
CA ARG A 101 6.18 -19.69 11.48
C ARG A 101 4.92 -20.49 11.25
N THR A 102 4.27 -20.30 10.10
CA THR A 102 2.93 -20.84 9.81
C THR A 102 2.94 -21.96 8.77
N GLY A 103 4.02 -22.08 8.00
CA GLY A 103 4.07 -22.98 6.83
C GLY A 103 3.24 -22.50 5.64
N ALA A 104 2.61 -21.32 5.71
CA ALA A 104 1.69 -20.81 4.69
C ALA A 104 2.43 -20.29 3.43
N ALA A 105 2.97 -21.20 2.63
CA ALA A 105 3.74 -20.88 1.43
C ALA A 105 2.96 -20.03 0.42
N GLN A 106 1.65 -20.28 0.29
CA GLN A 106 0.78 -19.53 -0.61
C GLN A 106 0.79 -18.02 -0.30
N ILE A 107 0.67 -17.64 0.97
CA ILE A 107 0.69 -16.22 1.39
C ILE A 107 2.03 -15.59 1.01
N PHE A 108 3.14 -16.32 1.22
CA PHE A 108 4.46 -15.84 0.87
C PHE A 108 4.61 -15.59 -0.63
N TYR A 109 4.22 -16.57 -1.46
CA TYR A 109 4.28 -16.43 -2.92
C TYR A 109 3.36 -15.31 -3.43
N SER A 110 2.13 -15.20 -2.94
CA SER A 110 1.21 -14.11 -3.29
C SER A 110 1.79 -12.74 -2.94
N ASN A 111 2.43 -12.60 -1.77
CA ASN A 111 3.09 -11.36 -1.38
C ASN A 111 4.30 -11.03 -2.27
N CYS A 112 5.10 -12.02 -2.66
CA CYS A 112 6.20 -11.83 -3.60
C CYS A 112 5.68 -11.33 -4.96
N VAL A 113 4.59 -11.92 -5.47
CA VAL A 113 3.92 -11.48 -6.70
C VAL A 113 3.41 -10.03 -6.56
N ASN A 114 2.78 -9.68 -5.45
CA ASN A 114 2.31 -8.32 -5.17
C ASN A 114 3.45 -7.29 -5.17
N VAL A 115 4.60 -7.64 -4.56
CA VAL A 115 5.82 -6.83 -4.57
C VAL A 115 6.36 -6.66 -5.98
N THR A 116 6.38 -7.71 -6.79
CA THR A 116 6.78 -7.63 -8.21
C THR A 116 5.87 -6.69 -8.99
N PHE A 117 4.55 -6.83 -8.89
CA PHE A 117 3.61 -5.92 -9.54
C PHE A 117 3.77 -4.48 -9.07
N PHE A 118 3.96 -4.27 -7.77
CA PHE A 118 4.23 -2.95 -7.22
C PHE A 118 5.46 -2.32 -7.88
N ALA A 119 6.58 -3.05 -7.89
CA ALA A 119 7.84 -2.55 -8.43
C ALA A 119 7.72 -2.22 -9.93
N LEU A 120 7.03 -3.07 -10.70
CA LEU A 120 6.77 -2.84 -12.11
C LEU A 120 5.91 -1.60 -12.33
N TYR A 121 4.74 -1.50 -11.70
CA TYR A 121 3.86 -0.36 -11.86
C TYR A 121 4.49 0.94 -11.36
N TYR A 122 5.24 0.89 -10.26
CA TYR A 122 5.96 2.04 -9.74
C TYR A 122 7.06 2.49 -10.72
N ALA A 123 7.85 1.57 -11.27
CA ALA A 123 8.85 1.89 -12.29
C ALA A 123 8.20 2.49 -13.55
N MET A 124 7.07 1.93 -14.01
CA MET A 124 6.28 2.49 -15.10
C MET A 124 5.77 3.90 -14.76
N ALA A 125 5.27 4.12 -13.54
CA ALA A 125 4.81 5.44 -13.10
C ALA A 125 5.93 6.49 -13.16
N LEU A 126 7.16 6.12 -12.79
CA LEU A 126 8.33 7.00 -12.88
C LEU A 126 8.81 7.22 -14.31
N ASN A 127 8.76 6.20 -15.16
CA ASN A 127 9.12 6.29 -16.57
C ASN A 127 8.20 7.27 -17.33
N TRP A 128 6.89 7.17 -17.09
CA TRP A 128 5.89 8.05 -17.69
C TRP A 128 5.52 9.26 -16.83
N ARG A 129 6.43 9.73 -15.95
CA ARG A 129 6.19 10.91 -15.08
C ARG A 129 5.88 12.21 -15.82
N LYS A 130 6.28 12.32 -17.09
CA LYS A 130 5.96 13.49 -17.96
C LYS A 130 4.54 13.44 -18.52
N THR A 131 3.91 12.27 -18.52
CA THR A 131 2.56 12.06 -19.05
C THR A 131 1.59 11.86 -17.88
N ALA A 132 1.00 12.96 -17.41
CA ALA A 132 0.18 13.00 -16.19
C ALA A 132 -0.91 11.90 -16.14
N ALA A 133 -1.53 11.58 -17.29
CA ALA A 133 -2.54 10.53 -17.39
C ALA A 133 -2.00 9.12 -17.08
N LEU A 134 -0.80 8.78 -17.57
CA LEU A 134 -0.16 7.49 -17.34
C LEU A 134 0.42 7.43 -15.93
N HIS A 135 1.15 8.48 -15.51
CA HIS A 135 1.76 8.55 -14.19
C HIS A 135 0.76 8.24 -13.07
N LYS A 136 -0.39 8.94 -13.03
CA LYS A 136 -1.38 8.76 -11.97
C LYS A 136 -2.07 7.40 -12.00
N ARG A 137 -2.28 6.82 -13.19
CA ARG A 137 -2.86 5.48 -13.36
C ARG A 137 -1.90 4.40 -12.86
N PHE A 138 -0.62 4.49 -13.19
CA PHE A 138 0.38 3.54 -12.69
C PHE A 138 0.65 3.69 -11.20
N MET A 139 0.64 4.92 -10.64
CA MET A 139 0.70 5.11 -9.17
C MET A 139 -0.49 4.45 -8.46
N MET A 140 -1.69 4.56 -9.03
CA MET A 140 -2.87 3.88 -8.51
C MET A 140 -2.72 2.35 -8.57
N LEU A 141 -2.30 1.80 -9.72
CA LEU A 141 -2.08 0.36 -9.89
C LEU A 141 -1.02 -0.19 -8.94
N ALA A 142 0.09 0.53 -8.74
CA ALA A 142 1.11 0.17 -7.75
C ALA A 142 0.50 0.11 -6.34
N SER A 143 -0.29 1.12 -5.96
CA SER A 143 -0.89 1.17 -4.63
C SER A 143 -1.92 0.08 -4.39
N LEU A 144 -2.68 -0.28 -5.43
CA LEU A 144 -3.68 -1.35 -5.37
C LEU A 144 -3.02 -2.73 -5.28
N SER A 145 -1.87 -2.96 -5.93
CA SER A 145 -1.22 -4.28 -5.92
C SER A 145 -0.75 -4.73 -4.53
N ILE A 146 -0.45 -3.78 -3.63
CA ILE A 146 -0.05 -4.08 -2.24
C ILE A 146 -1.19 -3.93 -1.22
N MET A 147 -2.42 -3.72 -1.69
CA MET A 147 -3.58 -3.52 -0.83
C MET A 147 -4.17 -4.85 -0.31
N PHE A 148 -3.91 -5.97 -0.98
CA PHE A 148 -4.46 -7.28 -0.62
C PHE A 148 -4.27 -7.67 0.86
N PRO A 149 -3.06 -7.57 1.46
CA PRO A 149 -2.90 -7.89 2.88
C PRO A 149 -3.68 -6.95 3.81
N ALA A 150 -3.87 -5.69 3.43
CA ALA A 150 -4.65 -4.75 4.23
C ALA A 150 -6.15 -5.07 4.17
N LEU A 151 -6.66 -5.45 2.99
CA LEU A 151 -8.04 -5.91 2.82
C LEU A 151 -8.30 -7.23 3.57
N ALA A 152 -7.34 -8.15 3.57
CA ALA A 152 -7.48 -9.39 4.33
C ALA A 152 -7.72 -9.15 5.82
N ARG A 153 -7.09 -8.11 6.39
CA ARG A 153 -7.30 -7.70 7.80
C ARG A 153 -8.70 -7.18 8.06
N VAL A 154 -9.37 -6.57 7.08
CA VAL A 154 -10.80 -6.21 7.20
C VAL A 154 -11.62 -7.48 7.45
N GLY A 155 -11.35 -8.54 6.68
CA GLY A 155 -11.97 -9.84 6.86
C GLY A 155 -11.73 -10.42 8.26
N TYR A 156 -10.48 -10.41 8.73
CA TYR A 156 -10.12 -10.91 10.05
C TYR A 156 -10.73 -10.12 11.21
N VAL A 157 -10.95 -8.80 11.07
CA VAL A 157 -11.56 -7.98 12.12
C VAL A 157 -13.06 -8.27 12.27
N PHE A 158 -13.75 -8.58 11.18
CA PHE A 158 -15.18 -8.84 11.17
C PHE A 158 -15.53 -10.33 11.19
N ASP A 159 -14.54 -11.19 11.42
CA ASP A 159 -14.67 -12.66 11.34
C ASP A 159 -15.37 -13.14 10.05
N LEU A 160 -15.08 -12.44 8.94
CA LEU A 160 -15.60 -12.81 7.64
C LEU A 160 -14.88 -14.09 7.21
N ASN A 161 -15.68 -15.14 7.00
CA ASN A 161 -15.23 -16.49 6.70
C ASN A 161 -14.08 -16.51 5.66
N PRO A 162 -12.97 -17.26 5.86
CA PRO A 162 -11.81 -17.29 4.97
C PRO A 162 -12.14 -17.49 3.48
N PHE A 163 -13.26 -18.15 3.18
CA PHE A 163 -13.79 -18.37 1.82
C PHE A 163 -14.27 -17.10 1.09
N ALA A 164 -14.48 -15.99 1.81
CA ALA A 164 -14.91 -14.72 1.22
C ALA A 164 -13.73 -13.80 0.82
N VAL A 165 -12.50 -14.10 1.25
CA VAL A 165 -11.37 -13.16 1.23
C VAL A 165 -10.28 -13.54 0.22
N LEU A 166 -10.26 -14.80 -0.26
CA LEU A 166 -9.35 -15.27 -1.32
C LEU A 166 -10.15 -15.93 -2.45
N PRO A 167 -10.14 -15.40 -3.69
CA PRO A 167 -10.53 -16.20 -4.84
C PRO A 167 -9.41 -17.22 -5.12
N MET A 168 -9.82 -18.44 -5.44
CA MET A 168 -9.00 -19.61 -5.74
C MET A 168 -7.86 -19.34 -6.72
#